data_AF-X1DT71-F1
#
_entry.id   AF-X1DT71-F1
#
_cell.length_a   1.000
_cell.length_b   1.000
_cell.length_c   1.000
_cell.angle_alpha   90.00
_cell.angle_beta   90.00
_cell.angle_gamma   90.00
#
_symmetry.space_group_name_H-M   'P 1'
#
loop_
_entity.id
_entity.type
_entity.pdbx_description
1 polymer ?
#
loop_
_entity_poly.entity_id
_entity_poly.type
_entity_poly.pdbx_seq_one_letter_code
_entity_poly.pdbx_strand_id
1 'polypeptide(L)'
;IPLINIPSYPDFFISGIVNDKGRIAARSGLGAVMGSKKLKAIVLKGSQKIGSVDKDALIQLVKEYNNGISAATVGSIQLWRDLGTPWMNDIVAKTGDAPIKNWGGTSAE
;
A
#
# COMPACT_ATOMS: atom_id res chain seq x y z
N ILE A 1 -3.87 9.45 -14.00
CA ILE A 1 -5.15 9.49 -13.25
C ILE A 1 -6.03 8.36 -13.78
N PRO A 2 -6.20 7.25 -13.06
CA PRO A 2 -7.36 6.40 -13.27
C PRO A 2 -8.22 6.49 -12.01
N LEU A 3 -9.15 7.44 -12.00
CA LEU A 3 -10.34 7.35 -11.18
C LEU A 3 -11.47 7.00 -12.14
N ILE A 4 -11.68 5.72 -12.38
CA ILE A 4 -12.91 5.25 -13.00
C ILE A 4 -13.90 5.06 -11.85
N ASN A 5 -14.55 6.16 -11.49
CA ASN A 5 -15.91 6.08 -11.01
C ASN A 5 -16.76 6.12 -12.28
N ILE A 6 -17.31 4.97 -12.67
CA ILE A 6 -18.21 4.84 -13.82
C ILE A 6 -19.51 5.53 -13.42
N PRO A 7 -19.97 6.58 -14.11
CA PRO A 7 -21.12 7.39 -13.68
C PRO A 7 -22.44 6.62 -13.48
N SER A 8 -22.54 5.37 -13.94
CA SER A 8 -23.76 4.56 -13.95
C SER A 8 -23.97 3.67 -12.70
N TYR A 9 -23.03 3.59 -11.76
CA TYR A 9 -23.18 2.76 -10.55
C TYR A 9 -23.02 3.60 -9.27
N PRO A 10 -24.13 4.07 -8.67
CA PRO A 10 -24.05 5.04 -7.58
C PRO A 10 -23.46 4.52 -6.25
N ASP A 11 -23.31 3.21 -6.01
CA ASP A 11 -22.97 2.70 -4.66
C ASP A 11 -21.95 1.54 -4.64
N PHE A 12 -20.73 1.76 -5.14
CA PHE A 12 -19.65 0.77 -5.02
C PHE A 12 -18.85 0.95 -3.71
N PHE A 13 -19.31 0.33 -2.62
CA PHE A 13 -18.72 0.43 -1.27
C PHE A 13 -17.28 -0.09 -1.14
N ILE A 14 -16.75 -0.76 -2.16
CA ILE A 14 -15.37 -1.25 -2.20
C ILE A 14 -14.44 -0.42 -3.09
N SER A 15 -14.86 0.79 -3.48
CA SER A 15 -14.01 1.69 -4.28
C SER A 15 -12.92 2.36 -3.44
N GLY A 16 -11.72 2.50 -4.03
CA GLY A 16 -10.54 3.09 -3.40
C GLY A 16 -10.06 4.36 -4.08
N ILE A 17 -9.12 5.06 -3.44
CA ILE A 17 -8.48 6.27 -3.97
C ILE A 17 -7.09 5.91 -4.48
N VAL A 18 -6.81 6.17 -5.77
CA VAL A 18 -5.54 5.82 -6.43
C VAL A 18 -4.65 7.06 -6.57
N ASN A 19 -3.37 6.93 -6.23
CA ASN A 19 -2.32 7.90 -6.53
C ASN A 19 -1.05 7.22 -7.07
N ASP A 20 -0.10 8.02 -7.58
CA ASP A 20 1.23 7.56 -8.03
C ASP A 20 1.24 6.30 -8.91
N LYS A 21 0.31 6.23 -9.87
CA LYS A 21 0.17 5.16 -10.89
C LYS A 21 0.00 3.73 -10.35
N GLY A 22 -0.12 3.52 -9.04
CA GLY A 22 -0.23 2.17 -8.45
C GLY A 22 -0.47 2.10 -6.94
N ARG A 23 -0.41 3.22 -6.22
CA ARG A 23 -0.75 3.26 -4.80
C ARG A 23 -2.26 3.44 -4.64
N ILE A 24 -2.87 2.67 -3.75
CA ILE A 24 -4.33 2.70 -3.55
C ILE A 24 -4.71 2.61 -2.07
N ALA A 25 -5.55 3.55 -1.62
CA ALA A 25 -6.32 3.40 -0.38
C ALA A 25 -7.57 2.55 -0.70
N ALA A 26 -7.40 1.23 -0.69
CA ALA A 26 -8.33 0.29 -1.35
C ALA A 26 -9.54 -0.15 -0.53
N ARG A 27 -9.53 0.06 0.78
CA ARG A 27 -10.55 -0.48 1.70
C ARG A 27 -11.46 0.62 2.23
N SER A 28 -12.55 0.21 2.87
CA SER A 28 -13.49 1.08 3.59
C SER A 28 -14.27 2.07 2.72
N GLY A 29 -14.30 1.89 1.40
CA GLY A 29 -15.15 2.67 0.50
C GLY A 29 -14.79 4.16 0.41
N LEU A 30 -13.53 4.53 0.70
CA LEU A 30 -13.12 5.95 0.63
C LEU A 30 -13.29 6.54 -0.78
N GLY A 31 -13.21 5.73 -1.83
CA GLY A 31 -13.53 6.15 -3.19
C GLY A 31 -15.01 6.55 -3.37
N ALA A 32 -15.93 5.84 -2.69
CA ALA A 32 -17.36 6.12 -2.74
C ALA A 32 -17.68 7.41 -2.00
N VAL A 33 -17.05 7.63 -0.84
CA VAL A 33 -17.16 8.90 -0.10
C VAL A 33 -16.70 10.07 -0.97
N MET A 34 -15.57 9.94 -1.66
CA MET A 34 -15.06 10.96 -2.58
C MET A 34 -16.02 11.21 -3.77
N GLY A 35 -16.57 10.13 -4.34
CA GLY A 35 -17.56 10.19 -5.43
C GLY A 35 -18.88 10.86 -5.03
N SER A 36 -19.42 10.56 -3.85
CA SER A 36 -20.66 11.15 -3.31
C SER A 36 -20.58 12.68 -3.19
N LYS A 37 -19.36 13.20 -3.01
CA LYS A 37 -19.07 14.64 -2.94
C LYS A 37 -18.77 15.26 -4.30
N LYS A 38 -18.94 14.52 -5.40
CA LYS A 38 -18.60 14.94 -6.77
C LYS A 38 -17.13 15.39 -6.89
N LEU A 39 -16.24 14.87 -6.05
CA LEU A 39 -14.82 15.23 -6.05
C LEU A 39 -14.05 14.27 -6.96
N LYS A 40 -13.53 14.78 -8.08
CA LYS A 40 -12.83 13.95 -9.06
C LYS A 40 -11.37 13.69 -8.72
N ALA A 41 -10.65 14.65 -8.15
CA ALA A 41 -9.23 14.52 -7.84
C ALA A 41 -8.79 15.59 -6.83
N ILE A 42 -7.69 15.33 -6.13
CA ILE A 42 -6.94 16.34 -5.37
C ILE A 42 -5.55 16.42 -6.00
N VAL A 43 -5.13 17.62 -6.40
CA VAL A 43 -3.81 17.88 -6.97
C VAL A 43 -3.04 18.75 -5.99
N LEU A 44 -1.88 18.27 -5.56
CA LEU A 44 -1.02 18.96 -4.61
C LEU A 44 0.27 19.39 -5.31
N LYS A 45 0.68 20.65 -5.11
CA LYS A 45 2.01 21.17 -5.50
C LYS A 45 2.55 21.97 -4.32
N GLY A 46 3.48 21.39 -3.58
CA GLY A 46 4.12 22.02 -2.43
C GLY A 46 5.60 22.27 -2.68
N SER A 47 6.08 23.46 -2.30
CA SER A 47 7.51 23.82 -2.27
C SER A 47 7.97 24.30 -0.89
N GLN A 48 7.08 24.25 0.10
CA GLN A 48 7.38 24.67 1.46
C GLN A 48 8.36 23.68 2.11
N LYS A 49 9.37 24.20 2.80
CA LYS A 49 10.28 23.39 3.61
C LYS A 49 9.56 22.95 4.89
N ILE A 50 9.58 21.65 5.17
CA ILE A 50 9.08 21.11 6.44
C ILE A 50 10.10 21.43 7.54
N GLY A 51 9.65 22.11 8.60
CA GLY A 51 10.46 22.42 9.77
C GLY A 51 10.66 21.19 10.68
N SER A 52 11.76 21.16 11.41
CA SER A 52 12.06 20.15 12.43
C SER A 52 12.61 20.85 13.66
N VAL A 53 12.23 20.40 14.86
CA VAL A 53 12.74 20.96 16.12
C VAL A 53 14.25 20.77 16.24
N ASP A 54 14.74 19.57 15.90
CA ASP A 54 16.16 19.26 15.79
C ASP A 54 16.41 18.55 14.46
N LYS A 55 17.00 19.30 13.52
CA LYS A 55 17.24 18.82 12.17
C LYS A 55 18.42 17.84 12.09
N ASP A 56 19.44 18.07 12.90
CA ASP A 56 20.67 17.30 12.84
C ASP A 56 20.45 15.92 13.45
N ALA A 57 19.73 15.85 14.58
CA ALA A 57 19.29 14.60 15.15
C ALA A 57 18.40 13.80 14.18
N LEU A 58 17.41 14.45 13.53
CA LEU A 58 16.55 13.78 12.56
C LEU A 58 17.35 13.17 11.40
N ILE A 59 18.29 13.93 10.83
CA ILE A 59 19.14 13.45 9.73
C ILE A 59 20.03 12.29 10.20
N GLN A 60 20.56 12.36 11.42
CA GLN A 60 21.39 11.30 11.99
C GLN A 60 20.60 9.99 12.14
N LEU A 61 19.39 10.04 12.73
CA LEU A 61 18.54 8.86 12.89
C LEU A 61 18.15 8.24 11.54
N VAL A 62 17.80 9.06 10.55
CA VAL A 62 17.44 8.55 9.20
C VAL A 62 18.63 7.84 8.56
N LYS A 63 19.85 8.38 8.70
CA LYS A 63 21.06 7.73 8.19
C LYS A 63 21.32 6.40 8.90
N GLU A 64 21.25 6.38 10.22
CA GLU A 64 21.45 5.17 11.02
C GLU A 64 20.45 4.07 10.62
N TYR A 65 19.16 4.42 10.55
CA TYR A 65 18.10 3.50 10.15
C TYR A 65 18.33 2.93 8.74
N ASN A 66 18.61 3.79 7.76
CA ASN A 66 18.83 3.34 6.37
C ASN A 66 20.09 2.48 6.24
N ASN A 67 21.15 2.79 6.98
CA ASN A 67 22.36 1.97 7.02
C ASN A 67 22.07 0.60 7.65
N GLY A 68 21.33 0.57 8.76
CA GLY A 68 20.91 -0.68 9.40
C GLY A 68 20.07 -1.54 8.47
N ILE A 69 19.03 -0.96 7.86
CA ILE A 69 18.15 -1.70 6.93
C ILE A 69 18.89 -2.16 5.68
N SER A 70 19.84 -1.40 5.14
CA SER A 70 20.59 -1.82 3.94
C SER A 70 21.58 -2.95 4.22
N ALA A 71 22.24 -2.94 5.39
CA ALA A 71 23.17 -3.99 5.79
C ALA A 71 22.48 -5.26 6.33
N ALA A 72 21.21 -5.18 6.72
CA ALA A 72 20.53 -6.29 7.37
C ALA A 72 20.30 -7.50 6.44
N THR A 73 20.55 -8.69 6.99
CA THR A 73 20.31 -10.02 6.37
C THR A 73 19.30 -10.87 7.13
N VAL A 74 18.73 -10.33 8.20
CA VAL A 74 17.76 -10.98 9.07
C VAL A 74 16.32 -10.68 8.64
N GLY A 75 15.34 -11.45 9.11
CA GLY A 75 13.92 -11.10 9.00
C GLY A 75 13.36 -11.06 7.56
N SER A 76 13.88 -11.91 6.67
CA SER A 76 13.44 -12.00 5.26
C SER A 76 13.64 -10.71 4.45
N ILE A 77 14.50 -9.79 4.91
CA ILE A 77 14.73 -8.49 4.25
C ILE A 77 15.15 -8.66 2.78
N GLN A 78 15.95 -9.68 2.44
CA GLN A 78 16.30 -10.03 1.06
C GLN A 78 15.06 -10.28 0.20
N LEU A 79 14.12 -11.09 0.69
CA LEU A 79 12.87 -11.40 -0.04
C LEU A 79 12.01 -10.15 -0.26
N TRP A 80 11.94 -9.27 0.74
CA TRP A 80 11.23 -7.99 0.60
C TRP A 80 11.86 -7.05 -0.43
N ARG A 81 13.19 -7.03 -0.57
CA ARG A 81 13.89 -6.22 -1.58
C ARG A 81 13.69 -6.76 -2.98
N ASP A 82 13.86 -8.08 -3.16
CA ASP A 82 13.92 -8.69 -4.48
C ASP A 82 12.53 -8.96 -5.07
N LEU A 83 11.56 -9.34 -4.22
CA LEU A 83 10.24 -9.80 -4.65
C LEU A 83 9.11 -8.88 -4.19
N GLY A 84 9.35 -8.04 -3.17
CA GLY A 84 8.29 -7.26 -2.51
C GLY A 84 7.24 -8.18 -1.85
N THR A 85 6.13 -7.61 -1.37
CA THR A 85 5.05 -8.34 -0.67
C THR A 85 4.59 -9.67 -1.31
N PRO A 86 4.53 -9.83 -2.65
CA PRO A 86 4.11 -11.08 -3.28
C PRO A 86 4.92 -12.33 -2.93
N TRP A 87 6.14 -12.21 -2.38
CA TRP A 87 6.95 -13.37 -1.97
C TRP A 87 6.19 -14.35 -1.06
N MET A 88 5.29 -13.81 -0.23
CA MET A 88 4.56 -14.58 0.77
C MET A 88 3.46 -15.46 0.13
N ASN A 89 3.03 -15.19 -1.11
CA ASN A 89 1.92 -15.91 -1.76
C ASN A 89 2.15 -17.42 -1.84
N ASP A 90 3.37 -17.87 -2.16
CA ASP A 90 3.71 -19.28 -2.25
C ASP A 90 3.65 -19.97 -0.87
N ILE A 91 4.10 -19.27 0.17
CA ILE A 91 4.07 -19.77 1.55
C ILE A 91 2.64 -19.91 2.03
N VAL A 92 1.82 -18.85 1.94
CA VAL A 92 0.43 -18.89 2.42
C VAL A 92 -0.42 -19.90 1.65
N ALA A 93 -0.12 -20.14 0.37
CA ALA A 93 -0.76 -21.21 -0.39
C ALA A 93 -0.38 -22.60 0.15
N LYS A 94 0.90 -22.84 0.43
CA LYS A 94 1.38 -24.14 0.94
C LYS A 94 0.95 -24.40 2.39
N THR A 95 0.79 -23.35 3.21
CA THR A 95 0.37 -23.48 4.61
C THR A 95 -1.16 -23.49 4.78
N GLY A 96 -1.93 -23.35 3.70
CA GLY A 96 -3.40 -23.35 3.75
C GLY A 96 -4.03 -22.02 4.21
N ASP A 97 -3.24 -20.95 4.34
CA ASP A 97 -3.70 -19.61 4.74
C ASP A 97 -4.10 -18.73 3.53
N ALA A 98 -3.97 -19.27 2.31
CA ALA A 98 -4.45 -18.60 1.11
C ALA A 98 -5.98 -18.78 0.94
N PRO A 99 -6.71 -17.74 0.48
CA PRO A 99 -8.15 -17.80 0.25
C PRO A 99 -8.51 -18.57 -1.04
N ILE A 100 -8.08 -19.83 -1.15
CA ILE A 100 -8.36 -20.70 -2.29
C ILE A 100 -9.80 -21.23 -2.19
N LYS A 101 -10.53 -21.17 -3.31
CA LYS A 101 -11.96 -21.56 -3.39
C LYS A 101 -12.82 -20.90 -2.30
N ASN A 102 -12.64 -19.59 -2.10
CA ASN A 102 -13.34 -18.83 -1.05
C ASN A 102 -13.12 -19.42 0.35
N TRP A 103 -11.84 -19.60 0.73
CA TRP A 103 -11.43 -20.24 1.99
C TRP A 103 -11.85 -21.71 2.15
N GLY A 104 -12.23 -22.38 1.06
CA GLY A 104 -12.52 -23.81 1.04
C GLY A 104 -11.28 -24.72 1.13
N GLY A 105 -10.09 -24.15 1.28
CA GLY A 105 -8.83 -24.87 1.46
C GLY A 105 -8.08 -25.12 0.15
N THR A 106 -6.78 -25.36 0.30
CA THR A 106 -5.94 -25.95 -0.74
C THR A 106 -6.23 -27.45 -0.78
N SER A 107 -6.25 -28.06 -1.96
CA SER A 107 -6.41 -29.53 -2.07
C SER A 107 -5.10 -30.24 -1.69
N ALA A 108 -4.57 -29.93 -0.52
CA ALA A 108 -3.56 -30.71 0.17
C ALA A 108 -4.31 -31.43 1.30
N GLU A 109 -4.77 -32.64 0.94
CA GLU A 109 -5.76 -33.53 1.59
C GLU A 109 -7.23 -33.28 1.24
#